data_AF-A0A7S4W469-F1
#
_entry.id   AF-A0A7S4W469-F1
#
_cell.length_a   1.000
_cell.length_b   1.000
_cell.length_c   1.000
_cell.angle_alpha   90.00
_cell.angle_beta   90.00
_cell.angle_gamma   90.00
#
_symmetry.space_group_name_H-M   'P 1'
#
loop_
_entity.id
_entity.type
_entity.pdbx_description
1 polymer ?
#
loop_
_entity_poly.entity_id
_entity_poly.type
_entity_poly.pdbx_seq_one_letter_code
_entity_poly.pdbx_strand_id
1 'polypeptide(L)'
;LIAAAQAHVNDTGKNSLIGHNGSDDSTFLQRLDNVGHWKGSVAEALDYGSVSAFEIVANLLIDDGQPTRPHRGALLNKNYKQVGYGFGPHEEYKTTANVILATDFQDNDELPSVSVPDGVITESFEAKNWLEGAVRLTCEVTTEAEGSKIVRRYVKHWELSDGSTKTTTEVYEIG
;
A
#
# COMPACT_ATOMS: atom_id res chain seq x y z
N LEU A 1 11.01 10.99 -12.52
CA LEU A 1 10.11 10.68 -11.34
C LEU A 1 9.69 9.21 -11.19
N ILE A 2 9.08 8.58 -12.21
CA ILE A 2 8.56 7.19 -12.11
C ILE A 2 9.64 6.19 -11.70
N ALA A 3 10.85 6.32 -12.26
CA ALA A 3 11.98 5.46 -11.93
C ALA A 3 12.29 5.46 -10.42
N ALA A 4 12.39 6.64 -9.78
CA ALA A 4 12.62 6.73 -8.34
C ALA A 4 11.48 6.13 -7.52
N ALA A 5 10.22 6.37 -7.90
CA ALA A 5 9.06 5.86 -7.19
C ALA A 5 8.99 4.31 -7.24
N GLN A 6 9.15 3.74 -8.44
CA GLN A 6 9.12 2.29 -8.62
C GLN A 6 10.35 1.61 -8.02
N ALA A 7 11.53 2.23 -8.07
CA ALA A 7 12.73 1.70 -7.43
C ALA A 7 12.55 1.61 -5.91
N HIS A 8 11.97 2.64 -5.29
CA HIS A 8 11.66 2.62 -3.86
C HIS A 8 10.67 1.51 -3.50
N VAL A 9 9.59 1.37 -4.26
CA VAL A 9 8.60 0.29 -4.07
C VAL A 9 9.21 -1.10 -4.18
N ASN A 10 10.05 -1.33 -5.20
CA ASN A 10 10.71 -2.62 -5.37
C ASN A 10 11.69 -2.91 -4.23
N ASP A 11 12.33 -1.87 -3.71
CA ASP A 11 13.29 -2.01 -2.63
C ASP A 11 12.63 -2.22 -1.27
N THR A 12 11.67 -1.38 -0.89
CA THR A 12 11.03 -1.49 0.41
C THR A 12 10.08 -2.69 0.47
N GLY A 13 9.37 -2.97 -0.63
CA GLY A 13 8.42 -4.07 -0.71
C GLY A 13 9.03 -5.44 -0.43
N LYS A 14 10.20 -5.73 -1.00
CA LYS A 14 10.93 -7.01 -0.80
C LYS A 14 11.63 -7.10 0.56
N ASN A 15 11.90 -5.96 1.21
CA ASN A 15 12.64 -5.90 2.47
C ASN A 15 11.71 -5.70 3.68
N SER A 16 10.38 -5.73 3.47
CA SER A 16 9.38 -5.42 4.49
C SER A 16 9.61 -4.06 5.18
N LEU A 17 10.08 -3.05 4.43
CA LEU A 17 10.38 -1.72 4.97
C LEU A 17 9.23 -0.74 4.78
N ILE A 18 9.04 0.13 5.77
CA ILE A 18 8.09 1.23 5.71
C ILE A 18 8.77 2.59 5.81
N GLY A 19 8.13 3.61 5.26
CA GLY A 19 8.61 4.99 5.29
C GLY A 19 9.50 5.39 4.12
N HIS A 20 10.10 6.56 4.27
CA HIS A 20 10.74 7.31 3.18
C HIS A 20 12.19 6.88 2.87
N ASN A 21 12.79 6.03 3.71
CA ASN A 21 14.18 5.61 3.56
C ASN A 21 14.25 4.22 2.89
N GLY A 22 15.19 4.06 1.97
CA GLY A 22 15.49 2.78 1.33
C GLY A 22 16.27 1.83 2.25
N SER A 23 16.45 0.59 1.81
CA SER A 23 17.22 -0.43 2.54
C SER A 23 18.72 -0.13 2.64
N ASP A 24 19.21 0.80 1.82
CA ASP A 24 20.57 1.34 1.80
C ASP A 24 20.69 2.68 2.56
N ASP A 25 19.70 3.01 3.39
CA ASP A 25 19.55 4.30 4.08
C ASP A 25 19.39 5.51 3.14
N SER A 26 19.18 5.29 1.83
CA SER A 26 18.93 6.40 0.90
C SER A 26 17.63 7.11 1.24
N THR A 27 17.72 8.43 1.37
CA THR A 27 16.56 9.29 1.55
C THR A 27 15.81 9.49 0.24
N PHE A 28 14.55 9.88 0.33
CA PHE A 28 13.73 10.29 -0.81
C PHE A 28 14.43 11.30 -1.74
N LEU A 29 15.09 12.32 -1.17
CA LEU A 29 15.77 13.34 -1.97
C LEU A 29 16.97 12.76 -2.73
N GLN A 30 17.77 11.91 -2.08
CA GLN A 30 18.90 11.23 -2.74
C GLN A 30 18.43 10.34 -3.89
N ARG A 31 17.30 9.63 -3.73
CA ARG A 31 16.73 8.83 -4.84
C ARG A 31 16.27 9.70 -6.01
N LEU A 32 15.75 10.90 -5.75
CA LEU A 32 15.38 11.84 -6.81
C LEU A 32 16.61 12.40 -7.54
N ASP A 33 17.63 12.79 -6.79
CA ASP A 33 18.87 13.34 -7.35
C ASP A 33 19.60 12.32 -8.27
N ASN A 34 19.40 11.02 -8.03
CA ASN A 34 19.95 9.96 -8.88
C ASN A 34 19.27 9.84 -10.25
N VAL A 35 18.02 10.31 -10.40
CA VAL A 35 17.23 10.12 -11.63
C VAL A 35 16.92 11.43 -12.35
N GLY A 36 17.31 12.57 -11.79
CA GLY A 36 17.06 13.87 -12.39
C GLY A 36 17.34 15.04 -11.46
N HIS A 37 16.92 16.21 -11.91
CA HIS A 37 17.01 17.46 -11.17
C HIS A 37 15.62 18.04 -10.94
N TRP A 38 15.37 18.54 -9.73
CA TRP A 38 14.11 19.15 -9.37
C TRP A 38 14.29 20.62 -9.01
N LYS A 39 13.25 21.41 -9.24
CA LYS A 39 13.21 22.83 -8.90
C LYS A 39 11.92 23.14 -8.13
N GLY A 40 12.05 23.96 -7.09
CA GLY A 40 10.93 24.33 -6.23
C GLY A 40 10.74 23.31 -5.11
N SER A 41 9.63 22.59 -5.09
CA SER A 41 9.32 21.62 -4.05
C SER A 41 9.02 20.25 -4.62
N VAL A 42 9.35 19.23 -3.85
CA VAL A 42 9.01 17.82 -4.07
C VAL A 42 8.33 17.25 -2.82
N ALA A 43 7.49 16.23 -2.98
CA ALA A 43 6.87 15.48 -1.89
C ALA A 43 6.75 14.01 -2.24
N GLU A 44 6.76 13.15 -1.23
CA GLU A 44 6.54 11.71 -1.33
C GLU A 44 5.33 11.33 -0.48
N ALA A 45 4.44 10.51 -1.04
CA ALA A 45 3.30 9.95 -0.36
C ALA A 45 3.27 8.44 -0.56
N LEU A 46 3.27 7.70 0.55
CA LEU A 46 3.40 6.24 0.56
C LEU A 46 2.08 5.62 1.00
N ASP A 47 1.68 4.57 0.31
CA ASP A 47 0.51 3.77 0.62
C ASP A 47 0.92 2.31 0.83
N TYR A 48 0.21 1.62 1.73
CA TYR A 48 0.43 0.22 2.06
C TYR A 48 -0.91 -0.49 2.16
N GLY A 49 -1.03 -1.63 1.47
CA GLY A 49 -2.19 -2.51 1.57
C GLY A 49 -3.38 -2.18 0.66
N SER A 50 -3.42 -1.02 0.00
CA SER A 50 -4.46 -0.76 -1.01
C SER A 50 -4.24 -1.61 -2.26
N VAL A 51 -5.34 -2.10 -2.86
CA VAL A 51 -5.30 -3.03 -4.00
C VAL A 51 -5.79 -2.40 -5.30
N SER A 52 -6.25 -1.15 -5.26
CA SER A 52 -6.68 -0.42 -6.46
C SER A 52 -6.16 1.02 -6.48
N ALA A 53 -6.03 1.59 -7.68
CA ALA A 53 -5.62 3.00 -7.83
C ALA A 53 -6.60 3.96 -7.12
N PHE A 54 -7.89 3.62 -7.11
CA PHE A 54 -8.90 4.39 -6.38
C PHE A 54 -8.65 4.37 -4.87
N GLU A 55 -8.42 3.19 -4.30
CA GLU A 55 -8.11 3.04 -2.86
C GLU A 55 -6.84 3.78 -2.48
N ILE A 56 -5.76 3.67 -3.28
CA ILE A 56 -4.51 4.38 -3.02
C ILE A 56 -4.79 5.89 -2.92
N VAL A 57 -5.47 6.46 -3.91
CA VAL A 57 -5.78 7.90 -3.92
C VAL A 57 -6.72 8.27 -2.77
N ALA A 58 -7.75 7.46 -2.51
CA ALA A 58 -8.68 7.69 -1.42
C ALA A 58 -7.98 7.63 -0.06
N ASN A 59 -7.09 6.66 0.17
CA ASN A 59 -6.35 6.50 1.41
C ASN A 59 -5.36 7.65 1.62
N LEU A 60 -4.63 8.07 0.59
CA LEU A 60 -3.74 9.25 0.66
C LEU A 60 -4.51 10.56 0.86
N LEU A 61 -5.73 10.68 0.32
CA LEU A 61 -6.61 11.82 0.56
C LEU A 61 -7.26 11.77 1.93
N ILE A 62 -7.64 10.61 2.47
CA ILE A 62 -8.16 10.49 3.82
C ILE A 62 -7.03 10.72 4.82
N ASP A 63 -5.86 10.13 4.60
CA ASP A 63 -4.65 10.29 5.40
C ASP A 63 -4.94 10.06 6.90
N ASP A 64 -5.59 8.93 7.18
CA ASP A 64 -6.04 8.62 8.53
C ASP A 64 -4.85 8.30 9.45
N GLY A 65 -4.99 8.61 10.74
CA GLY A 65 -3.91 8.45 11.71
C GLY A 65 -2.75 9.46 11.60
N GLN A 66 -2.68 10.30 10.56
CA GLN A 66 -1.68 11.35 10.41
C GLN A 66 -2.21 12.72 10.90
N PRO A 67 -1.72 13.28 12.02
CA PRO A 67 -2.32 14.49 12.61
C PRO A 67 -2.37 15.71 11.69
N THR A 68 -1.35 15.88 10.86
CA THR A 68 -1.22 17.02 9.93
C THR A 68 -1.72 16.70 8.52
N ARG A 69 -2.07 15.44 8.25
CA ARG A 69 -2.50 14.93 6.95
C ARG A 69 -1.58 15.37 5.80
N PRO A 70 -0.27 15.07 5.90
CA PRO A 70 0.74 15.58 4.97
C PRO A 70 0.54 15.06 3.55
N HIS A 71 0.06 13.82 3.37
CA HIS A 71 -0.20 13.24 2.05
C HIS A 71 -1.36 13.98 1.37
N ARG A 72 -2.48 14.20 2.07
CA ARG A 72 -3.58 15.03 1.55
C ARG A 72 -3.08 16.43 1.17
N GLY A 73 -2.30 17.05 2.05
CA GLY A 73 -1.74 18.37 1.84
C GLY A 73 -0.89 18.43 0.56
N ALA A 74 -0.07 17.40 0.32
CA ALA A 74 0.72 17.30 -0.90
C ALA A 74 -0.16 17.07 -2.15
N LEU A 75 -1.09 16.12 -2.11
CA LEU A 75 -1.96 15.78 -3.25
C LEU A 75 -2.84 16.96 -3.69
N LEU A 76 -3.30 17.80 -2.76
CA LEU A 76 -4.16 18.96 -3.05
C LEU A 76 -3.37 20.25 -3.27
N ASN A 77 -2.04 20.22 -3.15
CA ASN A 77 -1.22 21.41 -3.37
C ASN A 77 -1.06 21.69 -4.87
N LYS A 78 -1.77 22.72 -5.33
CA LYS A 78 -1.75 23.21 -6.72
C LYS A 78 -0.36 23.56 -7.27
N ASN A 79 0.66 23.70 -6.43
CA ASN A 79 2.02 24.03 -6.87
C ASN A 79 2.75 22.83 -7.48
N TYR A 80 2.41 21.59 -7.08
CA TYR A 80 2.94 20.41 -7.75
C TYR A 80 2.29 20.28 -9.14
N LYS A 81 3.11 20.13 -10.17
CA LYS A 81 2.71 20.07 -11.59
C LYS A 81 3.01 18.74 -12.26
N GLN A 82 3.85 17.93 -11.62
CA GLN A 82 4.26 16.63 -12.13
C GLN A 82 4.06 15.57 -11.05
N VAL A 83 3.76 14.37 -11.52
CA VAL A 83 3.57 13.19 -10.69
C VAL A 83 4.37 12.03 -11.28
N GLY A 84 5.05 11.28 -10.43
CA GLY A 84 5.53 9.94 -10.74
C GLY A 84 4.98 8.96 -9.72
N TYR A 85 4.81 7.71 -10.11
CA TYR A 85 4.30 6.69 -9.21
C TYR A 85 5.03 5.37 -9.41
N GLY A 86 5.02 4.57 -8.36
CA GLY A 86 5.44 3.17 -8.35
C GLY A 86 4.40 2.35 -7.59
N PHE A 87 4.22 1.11 -8.02
CA PHE A 87 3.32 0.17 -7.35
C PHE A 87 3.87 -1.25 -7.44
N GLY A 88 3.68 -2.04 -6.39
CA GLY A 88 4.25 -3.37 -6.34
C GLY A 88 3.90 -4.16 -5.07
N PRO A 89 4.35 -5.41 -5.00
CA PRO A 89 4.13 -6.25 -3.84
C PRO A 89 4.94 -5.75 -2.63
N HIS A 90 4.36 -5.94 -1.45
CA HIS A 90 5.03 -5.74 -0.17
C HIS A 90 4.89 -7.00 0.68
N GLU A 91 5.97 -7.52 1.24
CA GLU A 91 5.94 -8.81 1.95
C GLU A 91 4.95 -8.83 3.13
N GLU A 92 5.01 -7.79 3.99
CA GLU A 92 4.08 -7.63 5.11
C GLU A 92 2.68 -7.14 4.68
N TYR A 93 2.59 -5.93 4.09
CA TYR A 93 1.33 -5.27 3.75
C TYR A 93 0.66 -5.74 2.45
N LYS A 94 1.20 -6.75 1.77
CA LYS A 94 0.78 -7.28 0.46
C LYS A 94 1.05 -6.35 -0.73
N THR A 95 0.77 -5.08 -0.59
CA THR A 95 1.01 -4.07 -1.62
C THR A 95 1.64 -2.82 -1.02
N THR A 96 2.38 -2.10 -1.85
CA THR A 96 2.82 -0.74 -1.55
C THR A 96 2.79 0.12 -2.80
N ALA A 97 2.45 1.38 -2.62
CA ALA A 97 2.50 2.40 -3.65
C ALA A 97 3.34 3.59 -3.18
N ASN A 98 4.06 4.19 -4.11
CA ASN A 98 4.77 5.45 -3.90
C ASN A 98 4.28 6.48 -4.92
N VAL A 99 3.77 7.61 -4.45
CA VAL A 99 3.39 8.77 -5.26
C VAL A 99 4.37 9.89 -4.98
N ILE A 100 5.12 10.31 -5.99
CA ILE A 100 6.03 11.45 -5.93
C ILE A 100 5.40 12.63 -6.67
N LEU A 101 5.36 13.78 -6.01
CA LEU A 101 4.85 15.04 -6.53
C LEU A 101 6.01 16.04 -6.67
N ALA A 102 6.09 16.74 -7.78
CA ALA A 102 7.12 17.76 -8.02
C ALA A 102 6.53 19.03 -8.62
N THR A 103 7.08 20.17 -8.23
CA THR A 103 6.77 21.47 -8.85
C THR A 103 7.32 21.49 -10.27
N ASP A 104 8.57 21.07 -10.40
CA ASP A 104 9.29 20.91 -11.66
C ASP A 104 10.40 19.87 -11.45
N PHE A 105 10.56 18.98 -12.42
CA PHE A 105 11.45 17.84 -12.43
C PHE A 105 11.86 17.57 -13.87
N GLN A 106 13.16 17.49 -14.08
CA GLN A 106 13.78 17.11 -15.33
C GLN A 106 14.53 15.81 -15.12
N ASP A 107 14.18 14.78 -15.91
CA ASP A 107 14.89 13.51 -15.88
C ASP A 107 16.33 13.68 -16.39
N ASN A 108 17.25 12.86 -15.87
CA ASN A 108 18.58 12.71 -16.45
C ASN A 108 18.49 12.08 -17.85
N ASP A 109 19.48 12.35 -18.70
CA ASP A 109 19.54 11.79 -20.06
C ASP A 109 19.52 10.25 -20.06
N GLU A 110 20.15 9.64 -19.05
CA GLU A 110 20.10 8.21 -18.79
C GLU A 110 19.39 7.93 -17.46
N LEU A 111 18.34 7.14 -17.53
CA LEU A 111 17.58 6.69 -16.37
C LEU A 111 17.96 5.25 -16.01
N PRO A 112 18.03 4.91 -14.71
CA PRO A 112 18.17 3.52 -14.31
C PRO A 112 16.97 2.72 -14.80
N SER A 113 17.23 1.49 -15.29
CA SER A 113 16.17 0.55 -15.61
C SER A 113 15.45 0.14 -14.33
N VAL A 114 14.12 0.20 -14.33
CA VAL A 114 13.31 -0.24 -13.19
C VAL A 114 12.26 -1.22 -13.67
N SER A 115 12.19 -2.39 -13.02
CA SER A 115 11.15 -3.38 -13.28
C SER A 115 9.83 -2.95 -12.66
N VAL A 116 8.76 -2.97 -13.44
CA VAL A 116 7.39 -2.93 -12.90
C VAL A 116 6.96 -4.38 -12.71
N PRO A 117 6.60 -4.81 -11.49
CA PRO A 117 6.13 -6.17 -11.25
C PRO A 117 4.86 -6.46 -12.07
N ASP A 118 4.91 -7.49 -12.93
CA ASP A 118 3.72 -8.02 -13.59
C ASP A 118 3.00 -8.96 -12.62
N GLY A 119 1.73 -8.69 -12.30
CA GLY A 119 0.94 -9.54 -11.42
C GLY A 119 -0.46 -9.00 -11.15
N VAL A 120 -1.40 -9.91 -10.91
CA VAL A 120 -2.73 -9.56 -10.42
C VAL A 120 -2.63 -9.45 -8.90
N ILE A 121 -2.87 -8.25 -8.36
CA ILE A 121 -3.10 -8.10 -6.93
C ILE A 121 -4.35 -8.94 -6.61
N THR A 122 -4.17 -9.98 -5.81
CA THR A 122 -5.30 -10.81 -5.40
C THR A 122 -5.98 -10.08 -4.25
N GLU A 123 -7.11 -9.44 -4.54
CA GLU A 123 -8.01 -8.92 -3.52
C GLU A 123 -8.26 -10.01 -2.47
N SER A 124 -8.19 -9.66 -1.18
CA SER A 124 -8.45 -10.65 -0.14
C SER A 124 -9.86 -11.22 -0.32
N PHE A 125 -10.03 -12.51 0.00
CA PHE A 125 -11.32 -13.15 -0.12
C PHE A 125 -12.39 -12.39 0.68
N GLU A 126 -12.01 -11.84 1.84
CA GLU A 126 -12.87 -11.04 2.70
C GLU A 126 -13.29 -9.72 2.08
N ALA A 127 -12.39 -8.99 1.42
CA ALA A 127 -12.74 -7.75 0.74
C ALA A 127 -13.69 -8.01 -0.43
N LYS A 128 -13.39 -9.05 -1.22
CA LYS A 128 -14.24 -9.47 -2.34
C LYS A 128 -15.61 -9.96 -1.91
N ASN A 129 -15.70 -10.59 -0.74
CA ASN A 129 -16.93 -11.15 -0.19
C ASN A 129 -17.37 -10.40 1.08
N TRP A 130 -17.18 -9.09 1.10
CA TRP A 130 -17.57 -8.25 2.24
C TRP A 130 -19.07 -8.40 2.49
N LEU A 131 -19.45 -8.62 3.75
CA LEU A 131 -20.85 -8.75 4.11
C LEU A 131 -21.56 -7.40 3.89
N GLU A 132 -22.61 -7.38 3.07
CA GLU A 132 -23.38 -6.16 2.80
C GLU A 132 -23.90 -5.54 4.10
N GLY A 133 -23.68 -4.23 4.26
CA GLY A 133 -24.04 -3.48 5.46
C GLY A 133 -23.06 -3.62 6.63
N ALA A 134 -22.01 -4.43 6.52
CA ALA A 134 -20.96 -4.49 7.53
C ALA A 134 -20.06 -3.25 7.46
N VAL A 135 -19.72 -2.72 8.63
CA VAL A 135 -18.82 -1.57 8.82
C VAL A 135 -17.48 -2.00 9.42
N ARG A 136 -17.40 -3.20 9.99
CA ARG A 136 -16.16 -3.75 10.57
C ARG A 136 -16.16 -5.28 10.51
N LEU A 137 -14.97 -5.85 10.28
CA LEU A 137 -14.69 -7.27 10.41
C LEU A 137 -13.59 -7.48 11.45
N THR A 138 -13.82 -8.41 12.39
CA THR A 138 -12.77 -8.97 13.25
C THR A 138 -12.71 -10.48 13.01
N CYS A 139 -11.52 -11.06 12.90
CA CYS A 139 -11.35 -12.48 12.64
C CYS A 139 -10.48 -13.13 13.71
N GLU A 140 -10.98 -14.21 14.30
CA GLU A 140 -10.21 -15.11 15.17
C GLU A 140 -9.81 -16.34 14.36
N VAL A 141 -8.55 -16.74 14.48
CA VAL A 141 -8.01 -17.89 13.74
C VAL A 141 -7.50 -18.92 14.75
N THR A 142 -8.09 -20.11 14.75
CA THR A 142 -7.59 -21.26 15.51
C THR A 142 -7.06 -22.33 14.57
N THR A 143 -6.00 -23.03 14.99
CA THR A 143 -5.48 -24.21 14.29
C THR A 143 -5.47 -25.38 15.25
N GLU A 144 -6.19 -26.44 14.91
CA GLU A 144 -6.47 -27.58 15.78
C GLU A 144 -6.22 -28.89 15.03
N ALA A 145 -5.81 -29.93 15.75
CA ALA A 145 -5.70 -31.28 15.19
C ALA A 145 -7.03 -32.03 15.40
N GLU A 146 -7.71 -32.37 14.31
CA GLU A 146 -8.91 -33.21 14.33
C GLU A 146 -8.55 -34.60 13.77
N GLY A 147 -8.17 -35.52 14.67
CA GLY A 147 -7.72 -36.86 14.28
C GLY A 147 -6.35 -36.83 13.59
N SER A 148 -6.29 -37.29 12.33
CA SER A 148 -5.08 -37.24 11.50
C SER A 148 -4.95 -35.96 10.67
N LYS A 149 -5.91 -35.02 10.79
CA LYS A 149 -6.00 -33.81 9.99
C LYS A 149 -5.65 -32.60 10.83
N ILE A 150 -5.03 -31.59 10.22
CA ILE A 150 -4.89 -30.27 10.82
C ILE A 150 -5.97 -29.39 10.21
N VAL A 151 -6.72 -28.70 11.04
CA VAL A 151 -7.85 -27.86 10.63
C VAL A 151 -7.59 -26.44 11.11
N ARG A 152 -7.75 -25.46 10.24
CA ARG A 152 -7.78 -24.05 10.58
C ARG A 152 -9.19 -23.50 10.48
N ARG A 153 -9.64 -22.93 11.59
CA ARG A 153 -10.97 -22.35 11.75
C ARG A 153 -10.84 -20.84 11.79
N TYR A 154 -11.65 -20.16 10.99
CA TYR A 154 -11.77 -18.71 10.95
C TYR A 154 -13.14 -18.34 11.48
N VAL A 155 -13.19 -17.71 12.65
CA VAL A 155 -14.42 -17.16 13.23
C VAL A 155 -14.43 -15.66 12.94
N LYS A 156 -15.34 -15.24 12.06
CA LYS A 156 -15.46 -13.85 11.58
C LYS A 156 -16.64 -13.19 12.27
N HIS A 157 -16.39 -12.07 12.92
CA HIS A 157 -17.38 -11.20 13.56
C HIS A 157 -17.56 -9.93 12.72
N TRP A 158 -18.75 -9.76 12.16
CA TRP A 158 -19.14 -8.66 11.30
C TRP A 158 -20.02 -7.69 12.09
N GLU A 159 -19.56 -6.47 12.30
CA GLU A 159 -20.37 -5.39 12.87
C GLU A 159 -21.15 -4.72 11.72
N LEU A 160 -22.48 -4.66 11.83
CA LEU A 160 -23.35 -4.01 10.85
C LEU A 160 -23.56 -2.54 11.20
N SER A 161 -23.96 -1.76 10.20
CA SER A 161 -24.23 -0.31 10.36
C SER A 161 -25.32 0.04 11.39
N ASP A 162 -26.19 -0.91 11.75
CA ASP A 162 -27.20 -0.77 12.81
C ASP A 162 -26.67 -1.13 14.22
N GLY A 163 -25.37 -1.44 14.33
CA GLY A 163 -24.69 -1.86 15.56
C GLY A 163 -24.87 -3.34 15.92
N SER A 164 -25.61 -4.11 15.13
CA SER A 164 -25.73 -5.55 15.35
C SER A 164 -24.48 -6.30 14.90
N THR A 165 -24.26 -7.50 15.42
CA THR A 165 -23.13 -8.36 15.03
C THR A 165 -23.62 -9.65 14.40
N LYS A 166 -23.05 -10.03 13.26
CA LYS A 166 -23.23 -11.35 12.64
C LYS A 166 -21.93 -12.13 12.72
N THR A 167 -22.01 -13.41 13.05
CA THR A 167 -20.84 -14.30 13.09
C THR A 167 -20.91 -15.32 11.96
N THR A 168 -19.80 -15.54 11.27
CA THR A 168 -19.65 -16.61 10.27
C THR A 168 -18.40 -17.43 10.57
N THR A 169 -18.46 -18.74 10.35
CA THR A 169 -17.34 -19.65 10.62
C THR A 169 -16.94 -20.38 9.34
N GLU A 170 -15.67 -20.32 8.99
CA GLU A 170 -15.07 -21.07 7.89
C GLU A 170 -14.03 -22.05 8.44
N VAL A 171 -13.93 -23.22 7.82
CA VAL A 171 -13.07 -24.32 8.30
C VAL A 171 -12.33 -24.90 7.10
N TYR A 172 -11.00 -24.93 7.19
CA TYR A 172 -10.12 -25.43 6.14
C TYR A 172 -9.21 -26.51 6.70
N GLU A 173 -9.14 -27.65 6.03
CA GLU A 173 -8.11 -28.65 6.27
C GLU A 173 -6.79 -28.15 5.70
N ILE A 174 -5.71 -28.21 6.48
CA ILE A 174 -4.36 -27.82 6.08
C ILE A 174 -3.46 -29.05 6.16
N GLY A 175 -3.14 -29.64 5.01
CA GLY A 175 -2.32 -30.85 4.92
C GLY A 175 -2.53 -31.59 3.63
#